data_AF-A0A8C1T6G2-F1
#
_entry.id   AF-A0A8C1T6G2-F1
#
_cell.length_a   1.000
_cell.length_b   1.000
_cell.length_c   1.000
_cell.angle_alpha   90.00
_cell.angle_beta   90.00
_cell.angle_gamma   90.00
#
_symmetry.space_group_name_H-M   'P 1'
#
loop_
_entity.id
_entity.type
_entity.pdbx_description
1 polymer ?
#
loop_
_entity_poly.entity_id
_entity_poly.type
_entity_poly.pdbx_seq_one_letter_code
_entity_poly.pdbx_strand_id
1 'polypeptide(L)'
;MKVLFVLSVFFVVVVCRDILISDLDLAMTYTEVYEEVRTMCGVRKEMPITLKWIDDEGDPCTISSQMELEEAFRIYSRNRCSGLLLHVFPSIPEKPGMPCPGEDKSIYRRGARRWRKLYRVNGHLFQAKRFNRKAYCGHCSERIWGLGRQGYKCINCKLLVHKRCHKLVPLTCQRHMVSLSFGSKNIHHLSVVTESINSVTPRLEIFQKLKIELDLKAVVDGIEGIQISQGLGLGDFDLIRVIGRGSYAKVLLVRLKKNEQIYAMKVVKKELVHDDEDIDWVQTEKHVFEQASTNPFLVGLHSCFQTESRLFLVIEYVNGGDLMFHMQRQRKLPEEHARFYAAEICIALNFLHEKGIIYRDLKLDNVLLDQDGHIKITDYGMCKEGIRPGDTTSTFCGTPNYIAPEILRGEDYGFSVDWWALGVLMFEMMAGRSPFDIITDNPDMNTEEYLFQGEEILFPNIFHTFSQISFLNTLHFSSLICWLNTGFTDIKSHTFFRSIDWDQLEQKQVTPPFKPQITDDYGLDNFDTQFTNEPVQLTPDDEDVIKRIDQSEFEGFEYINPLLLSNEETV
;
A
#
# COMPACT_ATOMS: atom_id res chain seq x y z
N MET A 1 15.65 3.00 34.71
CA MET A 1 15.86 4.00 35.80
C MET A 1 15.19 5.29 35.34
N LYS A 2 14.05 5.68 35.95
CA LYS A 2 13.35 6.93 35.62
C LYS A 2 14.13 8.09 36.19
N VAL A 3 14.52 9.06 35.36
CA VAL A 3 14.91 10.39 35.82
C VAL A 3 13.86 11.35 35.29
N LEU A 4 12.92 11.76 36.16
CA LEU A 4 12.11 12.95 35.92
C LEU A 4 12.99 14.16 36.26
N PHE A 5 13.28 14.99 35.27
CA PHE A 5 13.65 16.38 35.55
C PHE A 5 12.38 17.22 35.43
N VAL A 6 12.09 17.99 36.48
CA VAL A 6 11.20 19.15 36.40
C VAL A 6 12.11 20.37 36.42
N LEU A 7 12.24 21.04 35.28
CA LEU A 7 12.81 22.38 35.18
C LEU A 7 11.94 23.23 34.24
N SER A 8 12.11 24.54 34.35
CA SER A 8 11.10 25.60 34.43
C SER A 8 10.08 25.80 33.30
N VAL A 9 9.95 24.91 32.32
CA VAL A 9 9.05 25.14 31.18
C VAL A 9 8.26 23.90 30.67
N PHE A 10 8.71 22.63 30.79
CA PHE A 10 7.95 21.44 30.31
C PHE A 10 8.10 20.14 31.13
N PHE A 11 7.26 19.13 30.86
CA PHE A 11 7.47 17.73 31.29
C PHE A 11 8.19 16.93 30.20
N VAL A 12 9.32 16.30 30.55
CA VAL A 12 10.13 15.49 29.62
C VAL A 12 10.31 14.08 30.19
N VAL A 13 10.05 13.05 29.36
CA VAL A 13 10.42 11.66 29.66
C VAL A 13 11.54 11.26 28.70
N VAL A 14 12.72 10.98 29.25
CA VAL A 14 13.88 10.50 28.47
C VAL A 14 13.98 8.98 28.63
N VAL A 15 13.86 8.25 27.52
CA VAL A 15 14.19 6.82 27.45
C VAL A 15 15.07 6.63 26.21
N CYS A 16 16.32 6.23 26.39
CA CYS A 16 17.22 5.81 25.30
C CYS A 16 17.25 6.73 24.05
N ARG A 17 17.48 8.05 24.21
CA ARG A 17 17.58 9.07 23.13
C ARG A 17 16.26 9.49 22.47
N ASP A 18 15.14 9.05 23.01
CA ASP A 18 13.83 9.59 22.67
C ASP A 18 13.41 10.63 23.72
N ILE A 19 12.86 11.76 23.24
CA ILE A 19 12.43 12.89 24.05
C ILE A 19 10.97 13.18 23.71
N LEU A 20 10.09 13.01 24.69
CA LEU A 20 8.71 13.46 24.57
C LEU A 20 8.58 14.92 25.06
N ILE A 21 8.12 15.80 24.18
CA ILE A 21 7.79 17.20 24.49
C ILE A 21 6.28 17.30 24.67
N SER A 22 5.81 17.39 25.92
CA SER A 22 4.36 17.34 26.22
C SER A 22 3.63 18.69 26.11
N ASP A 23 4.37 19.79 26.20
CA ASP A 23 3.86 21.16 26.11
C ASP A 23 4.96 21.97 25.41
N LEU A 24 4.61 22.97 24.59
CA LEU A 24 5.59 23.82 23.91
C LEU A 24 5.05 25.25 23.97
N ASP A 25 5.73 26.14 24.68
CA ASP A 25 5.41 27.56 24.66
C ASP A 25 5.64 28.06 23.23
N LEU A 26 4.59 28.62 22.61
CA LEU A 26 4.60 29.12 21.22
C LEU A 26 5.62 30.25 21.01
N ALA A 27 6.22 30.78 22.07
CA ALA A 27 7.32 31.74 22.01
C ALA A 27 8.71 31.11 21.82
N MET A 28 8.86 29.79 21.90
CA MET A 28 10.16 29.14 21.86
C MET A 28 10.74 28.98 20.46
N THR A 29 12.05 29.20 20.38
CA THR A 29 12.81 29.07 19.15
C THR A 29 13.43 27.68 19.01
N TYR A 30 13.60 27.22 17.77
CA TYR A 30 14.31 25.99 17.42
C TYR A 30 15.69 25.95 18.05
N THR A 31 16.40 27.08 18.11
CA THR A 31 17.73 27.19 18.73
C THR A 31 17.69 26.83 20.22
N GLU A 32 16.65 27.26 20.94
CA GLU A 32 16.48 26.95 22.37
C GLU A 32 16.18 25.47 22.56
N VAL A 33 15.22 24.91 21.80
CA VAL A 33 14.89 23.47 21.82
C VAL A 33 16.10 22.62 21.49
N TYR A 34 16.88 22.99 20.47
CA TYR A 34 18.07 22.29 20.03
C TYR A 34 19.15 22.22 21.12
N GLU A 35 19.49 23.37 21.73
CA GLU A 35 20.54 23.44 22.76
C GLU A 35 20.13 22.71 24.04
N GLU A 36 18.85 22.76 24.40
CA GLU A 36 18.30 22.07 25.57
C GLU A 36 18.30 20.55 25.37
N VAL A 37 17.77 20.07 24.23
CA VAL A 37 17.80 18.65 23.86
C VAL A 37 19.24 18.10 23.80
N ARG A 38 20.17 18.87 23.22
CA ARG A 38 21.60 18.49 23.18
C ARG A 38 22.17 18.30 24.58
N THR A 39 21.86 19.24 25.47
CA THR A 39 22.31 19.20 26.86
C THR A 39 21.71 18.00 27.60
N MET A 40 20.42 17.71 27.39
CA MET A 40 19.73 16.55 27.97
C MET A 40 20.32 15.22 27.52
N CYS A 41 20.72 15.11 26.25
CA CYS A 41 21.35 13.91 25.70
C CYS A 41 22.85 13.76 26.02
N GLY A 42 23.43 14.70 26.77
CA GLY A 42 24.85 14.66 27.17
C GLY A 42 25.83 14.81 26.01
N VAL A 43 25.40 15.41 24.89
CA VAL A 43 26.24 15.62 23.70
C VAL A 43 27.08 16.89 23.91
N ARG A 44 28.39 16.82 23.58
CA ARG A 44 29.34 17.94 23.76
C ARG A 44 28.96 19.14 22.88
N LYS A 45 29.28 20.35 23.32
CA LYS A 45 28.87 21.60 22.66
C LYS A 45 29.38 21.72 21.21
N GLU A 46 30.51 21.09 20.93
CA GLU A 46 31.17 21.09 19.62
C GLU A 46 30.63 20.01 18.66
N MET A 47 29.80 19.08 19.15
CA MET A 47 29.25 17.97 18.36
C MET A 47 27.79 18.27 18.00
N PRO A 48 27.42 18.19 16.72
CA PRO A 48 26.05 18.45 16.32
C PRO A 48 25.13 17.27 16.64
N ILE A 49 23.86 17.58 16.85
CA ILE A 49 22.76 16.61 16.94
C ILE A 49 21.78 16.80 15.77
N THR A 50 21.06 15.74 15.43
CA THR A 50 19.90 15.77 14.53
C THR A 50 18.65 15.44 15.33
N LEU A 51 17.60 16.25 15.15
CA LEU A 51 16.28 16.03 15.72
C LEU A 51 15.37 15.48 14.62
N LYS A 52 14.75 14.33 14.87
CA LYS A 52 13.74 13.77 13.96
C LYS A 52 12.43 13.53 14.71
N TRP A 53 11.31 13.65 14.01
CA TRP A 53 9.99 13.25 14.47
C TRP A 53 9.37 12.32 13.42
N ILE A 54 8.45 11.46 13.83
CA ILE A 54 7.72 10.58 12.91
C ILE A 54 6.39 11.23 12.60
N ASP A 55 6.10 11.45 11.32
CA ASP A 55 4.83 12.02 10.88
C ASP A 55 3.66 11.03 10.97
N ASP A 56 2.44 11.49 10.65
CA ASP A 56 1.23 10.67 10.64
C ASP A 56 1.26 9.55 9.61
N GLU A 57 2.17 9.67 8.66
CA GLU A 57 2.48 8.68 7.64
C GLU A 57 3.47 7.62 8.14
N GLY A 58 4.23 7.86 9.22
CA GLY A 58 5.27 6.94 9.69
C GLY A 58 6.63 7.20 9.04
N ASP A 59 6.78 8.33 8.36
CA ASP A 59 8.03 8.75 7.74
C ASP A 59 8.84 9.67 8.69
N PRO A 60 10.18 9.54 8.73
CA PRO A 60 11.04 10.35 9.58
C PRO A 60 11.23 11.75 9.00
N CYS A 61 10.68 12.74 9.67
CA CYS A 61 10.86 14.14 9.34
C CYS A 61 11.96 14.76 10.21
N THR A 62 12.94 15.41 9.58
CA THR A 62 14.00 16.14 10.30
C THR A 62 13.49 17.53 10.69
N ILE A 63 13.79 17.97 11.91
CA ILE A 63 13.57 19.35 12.36
C ILE A 63 14.90 20.07 12.33
N SER A 64 15.05 21.00 11.38
CA SER A 64 16.27 21.77 11.16
C SER A 64 16.05 23.29 11.21
N SER A 65 14.80 23.72 11.29
CA SER A 65 14.40 25.14 11.28
C SER A 65 13.18 25.42 12.16
N GLN A 66 12.96 26.69 12.47
CA GLN A 66 11.77 27.15 13.21
C GLN A 66 10.47 26.73 12.53
N MET A 67 10.40 26.89 11.21
CA MET A 67 9.19 26.56 10.42
C MET A 67 8.86 25.06 10.48
N GLU A 68 9.88 24.19 10.47
CA GLU A 68 9.68 22.74 10.60
C GLU A 68 9.28 22.33 12.01
N LEU A 69 9.81 22.99 13.05
CA LEU A 69 9.40 22.76 14.43
C LEU A 69 7.93 23.15 14.65
N GLU A 70 7.54 24.32 14.14
CA GLU A 70 6.16 24.81 14.20
C GLU A 70 5.21 23.90 13.42
N GLU A 71 5.61 23.40 12.25
CA GLU A 71 4.79 22.50 11.44
C GLU A 71 4.65 21.12 12.09
N ALA A 72 5.74 20.55 12.62
CA ALA A 72 5.72 19.30 13.38
C ALA A 72 4.75 19.38 14.56
N PHE A 73 4.82 20.49 15.31
CA PHE A 73 3.93 20.74 16.44
C PHE A 73 2.49 21.00 16.01
N ARG A 74 2.27 21.76 14.92
CA ARG A 74 0.94 22.02 14.36
C ARG A 74 0.26 20.72 13.94
N ILE A 75 1.01 19.80 13.32
CA ILE A 75 0.51 18.48 12.91
C ILE A 75 0.20 17.64 14.15
N TYR A 76 1.12 17.54 15.11
CA TYR A 76 0.92 16.75 16.34
C TYR A 76 -0.23 17.29 17.22
N SER A 77 -0.34 18.62 17.35
CA SER A 77 -1.42 19.28 18.11
C SER A 77 -2.79 19.10 17.45
N ARG A 78 -2.83 19.03 16.12
CA ARG A 78 -4.06 18.76 15.35
C ARG A 78 -4.49 17.30 15.45
N ASN A 79 -3.55 16.39 15.65
CA ASN A 79 -3.76 14.96 15.84
C ASN A 79 -3.90 14.54 17.32
N ARG A 80 -3.95 15.51 18.25
CA ARG A 80 -4.22 15.36 19.70
C ARG A 80 -3.36 14.31 20.45
N CYS A 81 -2.11 14.09 20.05
CA CYS A 81 -1.17 13.33 20.88
C CYS A 81 -0.69 14.17 22.07
N SER A 82 -0.50 13.54 23.24
CA SER A 82 -0.10 14.19 24.51
C SER A 82 1.36 14.72 24.53
N GLY A 83 1.95 14.95 23.36
CA GLY A 83 3.30 15.48 23.18
C GLY A 83 3.92 15.08 21.83
N LEU A 84 4.90 15.86 21.37
CA LEU A 84 5.74 15.57 20.21
C LEU A 84 6.90 14.65 20.63
N LEU A 85 6.99 13.46 20.03
CA LEU A 85 8.11 12.55 20.26
C LEU A 85 9.26 12.88 19.31
N LEU A 86 10.40 13.25 19.86
CA LEU A 86 11.64 13.52 19.14
C LEU A 86 12.64 12.39 19.33
N HIS A 87 13.19 11.91 18.23
CA HIS A 87 14.33 11.00 18.18
C HIS A 87 15.62 11.81 17.99
N VAL A 88 16.58 11.63 18.89
CA VAL A 88 17.81 12.44 18.93
C VAL A 88 19.02 11.61 18.50
N PHE A 89 19.70 12.07 17.44
CA PHE A 89 20.90 11.42 16.93
C PHE A 89 22.13 12.31 17.17
N PRO A 90 23.21 11.81 17.80
CA PRO A 90 24.41 12.59 18.10
C PRO A 90 25.35 12.74 16.89
N SER A 91 24.79 13.08 15.74
CA SER A 91 25.47 13.22 14.44
C SER A 91 24.56 13.94 13.45
N ILE A 92 25.13 14.56 12.41
CA ILE A 92 24.38 15.03 11.24
C ILE A 92 24.45 13.93 10.16
N PRO A 93 23.36 13.63 9.45
CA PRO A 93 23.42 12.75 8.30
C PRO A 93 24.37 13.33 7.25
N GLU A 94 25.14 12.48 6.57
CA GLU A 94 26.17 12.94 5.62
C GLU A 94 25.58 13.80 4.50
N LYS A 95 24.29 13.59 4.16
CA LYS A 95 23.51 14.37 3.19
C LYS A 95 22.06 14.53 3.65
N PRO A 96 21.35 15.62 3.27
CA PRO A 96 19.92 15.77 3.54
C PRO A 96 19.10 14.57 3.03
N GLY A 97 18.19 14.03 3.86
CA GLY A 97 17.36 12.87 3.52
C GLY A 97 17.98 11.49 3.83
N MET A 98 19.26 11.43 4.22
CA MET A 98 19.90 10.19 4.66
C MET A 98 19.63 9.89 6.15
N PRO A 99 19.68 8.62 6.58
CA PRO A 99 19.64 8.26 7.98
C PRO A 99 20.93 8.69 8.69
N CYS A 100 20.82 9.07 9.96
CA CYS A 100 21.95 9.38 10.81
C CYS A 100 22.75 8.11 11.13
N PRO A 101 24.08 8.20 11.33
CA PRO A 101 24.86 7.10 11.88
C PRO A 101 24.25 6.51 13.18
N GLY A 102 23.85 5.23 13.13
CA GLY A 102 23.17 4.54 14.24
C GLY A 102 21.64 4.67 14.24
N GLU A 103 21.05 5.30 13.22
CA GLU A 103 19.61 5.30 12.96
C GLU A 103 19.18 3.94 12.41
N ASP A 104 18.27 3.27 13.12
CA ASP A 104 17.77 1.96 12.72
C ASP A 104 16.83 2.11 11.51
N LYS A 105 17.26 1.59 10.36
CA LYS A 105 16.47 1.59 9.11
C LYS A 105 15.25 0.67 9.17
N SER A 106 15.09 -0.13 10.23
CA SER A 106 13.88 -0.94 10.48
C SER A 106 12.65 -0.09 10.81
N ILE A 107 12.85 1.18 11.22
CA ILE A 107 11.80 2.13 11.60
C ILE A 107 11.05 2.69 10.38
N TYR A 108 11.52 2.48 9.15
CA TYR A 108 10.99 3.12 7.94
C TYR A 108 10.25 2.16 7.00
N ARG A 109 9.10 2.65 6.51
CA ARG A 109 8.12 1.97 5.64
C ARG A 109 8.80 1.06 4.60
N ARG A 110 8.67 -0.26 4.80
CA ARG A 110 8.75 -1.27 3.73
C ARG A 110 7.33 -1.61 3.29
N GLY A 111 6.97 -1.34 2.03
CA GLY A 111 5.64 -1.68 1.52
C GLY A 111 5.29 -1.05 0.18
N ALA A 112 4.39 -1.70 -0.54
CA ALA A 112 3.88 -1.27 -1.83
C ALA A 112 3.09 0.03 -1.69
N ARG A 113 3.25 0.93 -2.66
CA ARG A 113 2.53 2.21 -2.67
C ARG A 113 1.69 2.30 -3.93
N ARG A 114 0.57 3.01 -3.84
CA ARG A 114 -0.22 3.43 -5.01
C ARG A 114 0.00 4.93 -5.17
N TRP A 115 0.77 5.32 -6.17
CA TRP A 115 1.06 6.74 -6.36
C TRP A 115 -0.09 7.41 -7.07
N ARG A 116 -0.53 8.53 -6.48
CA ARG A 116 -1.38 9.48 -7.19
C ARG A 116 -0.52 10.07 -8.32
N LYS A 117 -0.75 9.66 -9.57
CA LYS A 117 -0.04 10.21 -10.73
C LYS A 117 -0.29 11.71 -10.83
N LEU A 118 0.76 12.51 -10.61
CA LEU A 118 0.74 13.96 -10.67
C LEU A 118 1.39 14.45 -11.97
N TYR A 119 0.71 15.32 -12.68
CA TYR A 119 1.16 15.89 -13.94
C TYR A 119 1.62 17.34 -13.71
N ARG A 120 2.92 17.58 -13.81
CA ARG A 120 3.47 18.92 -13.65
C ARG A 120 3.40 19.70 -14.97
N VAL A 121 2.66 20.80 -14.99
CA VAL A 121 2.58 21.70 -16.17
C VAL A 121 2.54 23.15 -15.70
N ASN A 122 3.47 23.99 -16.16
CA ASN A 122 3.52 25.42 -15.84
C ASN A 122 3.33 25.73 -14.34
N GLY A 123 4.04 25.00 -13.48
CA GLY A 123 3.97 25.16 -12.02
C GLY A 123 2.71 24.57 -11.36
N HIS A 124 1.74 24.09 -12.13
CA HIS A 124 0.60 23.33 -11.61
C HIS A 124 0.99 21.88 -11.39
N LEU A 125 0.39 21.28 -10.36
CA LEU A 125 0.53 19.87 -10.05
C LEU A 125 -0.85 19.23 -10.20
N PHE A 126 -1.14 18.73 -11.40
CA PHE A 126 -2.45 18.26 -11.81
C PHE A 126 -2.68 16.80 -11.41
N GLN A 127 -3.80 16.52 -10.75
CA GLN A 127 -4.24 15.18 -10.39
C GLN A 127 -5.50 14.80 -11.18
N ALA A 128 -5.57 13.58 -11.71
CA ALA A 128 -6.77 13.09 -12.37
C ALA A 128 -7.91 12.93 -11.34
N LYS A 129 -9.08 13.54 -11.60
CA LYS A 129 -10.23 13.46 -10.70
C LYS A 129 -11.52 13.20 -11.47
N ARG A 130 -12.48 12.60 -10.77
CA ARG A 130 -13.88 12.61 -11.18
C ARG A 130 -14.49 13.96 -10.82
N PHE A 131 -15.29 14.52 -11.71
CA PHE A 131 -15.96 15.78 -11.48
C PHE A 131 -17.47 15.64 -11.56
N ASN A 132 -18.17 16.40 -10.71
CA ASN A 132 -19.62 16.46 -10.74
C ASN A 132 -20.13 17.09 -12.06
N ARG A 133 -21.43 16.99 -12.30
CA ARG A 133 -22.10 17.47 -13.52
C ARG A 133 -21.93 18.97 -13.80
N LYS A 134 -21.36 19.78 -12.90
CA LYS A 134 -21.21 21.24 -13.03
C LYS A 134 -19.77 21.71 -13.26
N ALA A 135 -18.81 20.81 -13.54
CA ALA A 135 -17.42 21.19 -13.74
C ALA A 135 -17.12 21.69 -15.17
N TYR A 136 -16.40 22.82 -15.25
CA TYR A 136 -15.94 23.44 -16.48
C TYR A 136 -14.41 23.53 -16.51
N CYS A 137 -13.84 23.38 -17.70
CA CYS A 137 -12.40 23.46 -17.93
C CYS A 137 -11.96 24.92 -17.92
N GLY A 138 -11.04 25.28 -17.03
CA GLY A 138 -10.48 26.63 -16.93
C GLY A 138 -9.54 27.02 -18.08
N HIS A 139 -9.38 26.18 -19.10
CA HIS A 139 -8.64 26.50 -20.32
C HIS A 139 -9.57 26.75 -21.51
N CYS A 140 -10.43 25.78 -21.88
CA CYS A 140 -11.32 25.92 -23.03
C CYS A 140 -12.75 26.40 -22.65
N SER A 141 -13.03 26.57 -21.36
CA SER A 141 -14.36 26.95 -20.83
C SER A 141 -15.50 25.98 -21.15
N GLU A 142 -15.19 24.83 -21.76
CA GLU A 142 -16.16 23.77 -22.03
C GLU A 142 -16.35 22.88 -20.79
N ARG A 143 -17.51 22.21 -20.75
CA ARG A 143 -17.85 21.27 -19.68
C ARG A 143 -16.91 20.08 -19.67
N ILE A 144 -16.52 19.61 -18.48
CA ILE A 144 -15.77 18.37 -18.32
C ILE A 144 -16.78 17.23 -18.11
N TRP A 145 -16.89 16.32 -19.08
CA TRP A 145 -17.86 15.22 -19.10
C TRP A 145 -17.24 13.93 -19.66
N GLY A 146 -17.80 12.76 -19.30
CA GLY A 146 -17.29 11.43 -19.66
C GLY A 146 -17.42 10.41 -18.52
N LEU A 147 -17.14 9.14 -18.81
CA LEU A 147 -17.06 8.07 -17.81
C LEU A 147 -15.64 8.03 -17.18
N GLY A 148 -15.52 7.69 -15.90
CA GLY A 148 -14.24 7.63 -15.18
C GLY A 148 -13.64 9.00 -14.83
N ARG A 149 -12.32 9.11 -14.64
CA ARG A 149 -11.65 10.39 -14.31
C ARG A 149 -11.71 11.35 -15.51
N GLN A 150 -12.67 12.28 -15.53
CA GLN A 150 -13.00 13.09 -16.73
C GLN A 150 -12.01 14.23 -17.01
N GLY A 151 -11.21 14.64 -16.02
CA GLY A 151 -10.22 15.69 -16.20
C GLY A 151 -9.21 15.77 -15.06
N TYR A 152 -8.43 16.84 -15.06
CA TYR A 152 -7.38 17.12 -14.10
C TYR A 152 -7.75 18.28 -13.18
N LYS A 153 -7.38 18.19 -11.91
CA LYS A 153 -7.50 19.24 -10.89
C LYS A 153 -6.12 19.55 -10.34
N CYS A 154 -5.69 20.80 -10.39
CA CYS A 154 -4.44 21.20 -9.74
C CYS A 154 -4.59 21.06 -8.22
N ILE A 155 -3.71 20.32 -7.55
CA ILE A 155 -3.81 20.13 -6.09
C ILE A 155 -3.51 21.42 -5.33
N ASN A 156 -2.74 22.33 -5.93
CA ASN A 156 -2.34 23.60 -5.33
C ASN A 156 -3.41 24.70 -5.48
N CYS A 157 -3.81 25.02 -6.72
CA CYS A 157 -4.73 26.13 -7.00
C CYS A 157 -6.16 25.68 -7.32
N LYS A 158 -6.43 24.36 -7.32
CA LYS A 158 -7.75 23.76 -7.60
C LYS A 158 -8.30 23.99 -9.02
N LEU A 159 -7.48 24.52 -9.94
CA LEU A 159 -7.81 24.69 -11.36
C LEU A 159 -8.24 23.35 -11.99
N LEU A 160 -9.41 23.33 -12.62
CA LEU A 160 -9.97 22.17 -13.31
C LEU A 160 -9.72 22.28 -14.81
N VAL A 161 -9.24 21.22 -15.46
CA VAL A 161 -9.01 21.20 -16.91
C VAL A 161 -9.31 19.83 -17.49
N HIS A 162 -9.65 19.73 -18.78
CA HIS A 162 -9.72 18.42 -19.44
C HIS A 162 -8.33 17.76 -19.49
N LYS A 163 -8.34 16.44 -19.64
CA LYS A 163 -7.12 15.68 -19.93
C LYS A 163 -6.39 16.18 -21.17
N ARG A 164 -7.11 16.58 -22.23
CA ARG A 164 -6.50 17.18 -23.43
C ARG A 164 -5.97 18.61 -23.21
N CYS A 165 -6.48 19.32 -22.21
CA CYS A 165 -6.22 20.75 -22.02
C CYS A 165 -5.10 21.06 -21.01
N HIS A 166 -4.72 20.13 -20.12
CA HIS A 166 -3.74 20.43 -19.07
C HIS A 166 -2.38 20.93 -19.59
N LYS A 167 -1.89 20.37 -20.70
CA LYS A 167 -0.64 20.82 -21.35
C LYS A 167 -0.73 22.20 -21.99
N LEU A 168 -1.95 22.69 -22.22
CA LEU A 168 -2.23 23.95 -22.92
C LEU A 168 -2.51 25.10 -21.95
N VAL A 169 -2.47 24.86 -20.63
CA VAL A 169 -2.74 25.88 -19.61
C VAL A 169 -1.63 26.95 -19.66
N PRO A 170 -1.94 28.19 -20.08
CA PRO A 170 -0.92 29.22 -20.26
C PRO A 170 -0.54 29.91 -18.94
N LEU A 171 -1.41 29.83 -17.93
CA LEU A 171 -1.25 30.51 -16.66
C LEU A 171 -0.39 29.68 -15.70
N THR A 172 0.62 30.29 -15.09
CA THR A 172 1.45 29.67 -14.06
C THR A 172 0.69 29.55 -12.74
N CYS A 173 0.88 28.46 -11.99
CA CYS A 173 0.19 28.24 -10.71
C CYS A 173 0.52 29.31 -9.67
N GLN A 174 -0.48 30.10 -9.25
CA GLN A 174 -0.34 31.31 -8.42
C GLN A 174 0.09 31.09 -6.94
N ARG A 175 0.65 29.94 -6.57
CA ARG A 175 1.26 29.72 -5.24
C ARG A 175 2.79 29.67 -5.24
N HIS A 176 3.43 29.86 -6.39
CA HIS A 176 4.87 30.13 -6.48
C HIS A 176 5.11 31.52 -7.08
N MET A 177 5.16 32.53 -6.22
CA MET A 177 5.96 33.74 -6.47
C MET A 177 6.77 34.02 -5.22
N VAL A 178 8.00 33.52 -5.19
CA VAL A 178 9.10 34.23 -4.53
C VAL A 178 9.92 34.86 -5.65
N SER A 179 10.17 36.15 -5.45
CA SER A 179 10.57 37.18 -6.40
C SER A 179 11.84 36.91 -7.21
N LEU A 180 11.78 37.16 -8.52
CA LEU A 180 12.90 37.76 -9.26
C LEU A 180 12.36 38.92 -10.11
N SER A 181 12.70 40.12 -9.67
CA SER A 181 12.37 41.40 -10.27
C SER A 181 13.20 41.62 -11.54
N PHE A 182 12.58 41.89 -12.69
CA PHE A 182 13.15 42.72 -13.75
C PHE A 182 12.06 43.26 -14.70
N GLY A 183 12.00 44.59 -14.83
CA GLY A 183 11.79 45.27 -16.12
C GLY A 183 10.36 45.54 -16.62
N SER A 184 9.86 46.73 -16.28
CA SER A 184 8.89 47.61 -16.96
C SER A 184 8.32 47.24 -18.34
N LYS A 185 6.98 47.34 -18.52
CA LYS A 185 6.29 48.48 -19.18
C LYS A 185 4.79 48.19 -19.48
N ASN A 186 3.99 49.17 -19.08
CA ASN A 186 2.74 49.72 -19.64
C ASN A 186 1.41 48.93 -19.74
N ILE A 187 0.41 49.33 -18.94
CA ILE A 187 -0.75 50.23 -19.19
C ILE A 187 -1.92 49.54 -19.94
N HIS A 188 -3.05 49.24 -19.27
CA HIS A 188 -4.31 50.02 -19.38
C HIS A 188 -5.44 49.51 -18.46
N HIS A 189 -5.99 50.50 -17.77
CA HIS A 189 -7.19 50.62 -16.94
C HIS A 189 -8.47 50.16 -17.67
N LEU A 190 -9.40 49.44 -17.01
CA LEU A 190 -10.74 49.97 -16.73
C LEU A 190 -11.57 49.08 -15.79
N SER A 191 -12.48 49.76 -15.13
CA SER A 191 -13.17 49.53 -13.87
C SER A 191 -14.50 48.75 -13.96
N VAL A 192 -14.79 48.09 -12.84
CA VAL A 192 -16.09 47.93 -12.16
C VAL A 192 -17.32 48.50 -12.88
N VAL A 193 -18.30 47.64 -13.13
CA VAL A 193 -19.73 47.99 -12.99
C VAL A 193 -20.45 46.84 -12.31
N THR A 194 -20.91 47.10 -11.09
CA THR A 194 -21.98 46.38 -10.40
C THR A 194 -23.32 46.92 -10.91
N GLU A 195 -24.25 46.05 -11.29
CA GLU A 195 -25.67 46.37 -11.19
C GLU A 195 -26.54 45.10 -11.15
N SER A 196 -27.52 45.18 -10.27
CA SER A 196 -28.47 44.17 -9.81
C SER A 196 -29.81 44.31 -10.51
N ILE A 197 -30.44 43.22 -10.99
CA ILE A 197 -31.88 43.22 -11.32
C ILE A 197 -32.55 41.89 -10.91
N ASN A 198 -33.76 42.07 -10.38
CA ASN A 198 -34.66 41.16 -9.67
C ASN A 198 -35.32 40.02 -10.49
N SER A 199 -35.65 38.97 -9.74
CA SER A 199 -36.82 38.06 -9.79
C SER A 199 -37.70 37.97 -11.06
N VAL A 200 -37.85 36.74 -11.58
CA VAL A 200 -39.13 36.19 -12.09
C VAL A 200 -39.16 34.66 -11.90
N THR A 201 -40.14 34.15 -11.15
CA THR A 201 -40.77 32.82 -11.25
C THR A 201 -42.10 32.98 -11.99
N PRO A 202 -42.71 32.00 -12.72
CA PRO A 202 -43.13 30.70 -12.15
C PRO A 202 -43.37 29.47 -13.10
N ARG A 203 -43.70 28.32 -12.45
CA ARG A 203 -44.56 27.17 -12.84
C ARG A 203 -44.11 26.20 -13.97
N LEU A 204 -43.94 24.88 -13.69
CA LEU A 204 -44.95 23.79 -13.57
C LEU A 204 -45.69 23.58 -14.91
N GLU A 205 -45.64 22.43 -15.61
CA GLU A 205 -46.11 21.09 -15.18
C GLU A 205 -45.93 20.01 -16.30
N ILE A 206 -45.80 18.72 -15.92
CA ILE A 206 -46.47 17.51 -16.50
C ILE A 206 -45.85 16.86 -17.80
N PHE A 207 -45.65 15.53 -18.02
CA PHE A 207 -46.14 14.24 -17.44
C PHE A 207 -45.20 13.01 -17.72
N GLN A 208 -45.19 12.04 -16.78
CA GLN A 208 -45.24 10.55 -16.88
C GLN A 208 -44.13 9.72 -17.58
N LYS A 209 -43.41 8.84 -16.85
CA LYS A 209 -43.71 7.45 -16.38
C LYS A 209 -43.47 6.35 -17.42
N LEU A 210 -42.47 5.51 -17.18
CA LEU A 210 -42.50 4.06 -17.44
C LEU A 210 -41.48 3.37 -16.50
N LYS A 211 -42.01 2.77 -15.43
CA LYS A 211 -41.36 1.78 -14.56
C LYS A 211 -41.63 0.40 -15.19
N ILE A 212 -40.60 -0.45 -15.28
CA ILE A 212 -40.75 -1.89 -15.42
C ILE A 212 -40.16 -2.49 -14.13
N GLU A 213 -41.06 -2.79 -13.20
CA GLU A 213 -40.84 -3.69 -12.07
C GLU A 213 -41.06 -5.11 -12.62
N LEU A 214 -40.05 -5.98 -12.51
CA LEU A 214 -40.21 -7.42 -12.65
C LEU A 214 -40.00 -8.06 -11.28
N ASP A 215 -41.05 -8.76 -10.88
CA ASP A 215 -41.31 -9.44 -9.61
C ASP A 215 -40.21 -10.43 -9.17
N LEU A 216 -39.77 -10.28 -7.92
CA LEU A 216 -39.02 -11.28 -7.15
C LEU A 216 -39.83 -11.69 -5.91
N LYS A 217 -41.13 -11.99 -6.13
CA LYS A 217 -42.06 -12.41 -5.08
C LYS A 217 -42.80 -13.70 -5.45
N ALA A 218 -42.03 -14.78 -5.65
CA ALA A 218 -42.58 -16.13 -5.67
C ALA A 218 -41.47 -17.19 -5.53
N VAL A 219 -40.85 -17.35 -4.34
CA VAL A 219 -40.48 -18.66 -3.74
C VAL A 219 -40.24 -18.42 -2.23
N VAL A 220 -41.31 -18.25 -1.46
CA VAL A 220 -41.27 -18.49 0.00
C VAL A 220 -42.52 -19.26 0.34
N ASP A 221 -42.41 -20.59 0.26
CA ASP A 221 -43.27 -21.52 0.98
C ASP A 221 -42.45 -22.79 1.22
N GLY A 222 -42.05 -23.01 2.47
CA GLY A 222 -41.46 -24.25 2.95
C GLY A 222 -39.94 -24.23 3.14
N ILE A 223 -39.47 -23.65 4.25
CA ILE A 223 -38.47 -24.18 5.21
C ILE A 223 -38.58 -23.26 6.44
N GLU A 224 -39.39 -23.66 7.41
CA GLU A 224 -39.29 -23.14 8.78
C GLU A 224 -38.03 -23.74 9.40
N GLY A 225 -37.11 -22.89 9.90
CA GLY A 225 -36.11 -23.33 10.90
C GLY A 225 -34.63 -23.06 10.64
N ILE A 226 -34.22 -22.24 9.68
CA ILE A 226 -32.83 -21.74 9.66
C ILE A 226 -32.80 -20.36 10.32
N GLN A 227 -32.34 -20.33 11.58
CA GLN A 227 -31.86 -19.07 12.16
C GLN A 227 -30.73 -18.57 11.26
N ILE A 228 -30.93 -17.43 10.60
CA ILE A 228 -29.84 -16.70 9.95
C ILE A 228 -28.87 -16.37 11.09
N SER A 229 -27.74 -17.07 11.14
CA SER A 229 -26.72 -16.88 12.16
C SER A 229 -26.35 -15.40 12.22
N GLN A 230 -26.39 -14.81 13.42
CA GLN A 230 -25.76 -13.51 13.67
C GLN A 230 -24.34 -13.56 13.10
N GLY A 231 -23.96 -12.56 12.29
CA GLY A 231 -22.62 -12.49 11.71
C GLY A 231 -21.54 -12.48 12.79
N LEU A 232 -20.35 -13.00 12.47
CA LEU A 232 -19.19 -12.95 13.37
C LEU A 232 -18.81 -11.49 13.67
N GLY A 233 -18.36 -11.23 14.89
CA GLY A 233 -17.84 -9.94 15.32
C GLY A 233 -16.55 -10.07 16.13
N LEU A 234 -15.97 -8.93 16.51
CA LEU A 234 -14.69 -8.91 17.25
C LEU A 234 -14.75 -9.68 18.58
N GLY A 235 -15.91 -9.71 19.24
CA GLY A 235 -16.13 -10.42 20.50
C GLY A 235 -15.98 -11.94 20.39
N ASP A 236 -16.10 -12.51 19.19
CA ASP A 236 -15.99 -13.95 18.92
C ASP A 236 -14.53 -14.43 18.83
N PHE A 237 -13.56 -13.50 18.86
CA PHE A 237 -12.15 -13.80 18.72
C PHE A 237 -11.35 -13.47 19.98
N ASP A 238 -10.36 -14.30 20.28
CA ASP A 238 -9.28 -13.98 21.19
C ASP A 238 -8.08 -13.45 20.40
N LEU A 239 -7.58 -12.27 20.79
CA LEU A 239 -6.38 -11.67 20.18
C LEU A 239 -5.14 -12.26 20.86
N ILE A 240 -4.26 -12.93 20.11
CA ILE A 240 -3.12 -13.66 20.67
C ILE A 240 -1.80 -12.89 20.49
N ARG A 241 -1.54 -12.39 19.29
CA ARG A 241 -0.24 -11.78 18.95
C ARG A 241 -0.36 -10.80 17.79
N VAL A 242 0.50 -9.79 17.73
CA VAL A 242 0.69 -9.00 16.52
C VAL A 242 1.75 -9.72 15.67
N ILE A 243 1.43 -10.01 14.42
CA ILE A 243 2.30 -10.80 13.53
C ILE A 243 2.77 -10.02 12.30
N GLY A 244 2.22 -8.82 12.06
CA GLY A 244 2.69 -7.97 10.98
C GLY A 244 2.03 -6.61 10.92
N ARG A 245 2.63 -5.72 10.13
CA ARG A 245 2.06 -4.44 9.71
C ARG A 245 2.30 -4.22 8.22
N GLY A 246 1.29 -3.68 7.54
CA GLY A 246 1.42 -3.11 6.21
C GLY A 246 1.12 -1.61 6.23
N SER A 247 1.18 -0.97 5.06
CA SER A 247 0.93 0.48 4.89
C SER A 247 -0.42 0.96 5.45
N TYR A 248 -1.43 0.09 5.43
CA TYR A 248 -2.82 0.43 5.81
C TYR A 248 -3.43 -0.53 6.83
N ALA A 249 -2.68 -1.55 7.27
CA ALA A 249 -3.24 -2.65 8.04
C ALA A 249 -2.30 -3.12 9.16
N LYS A 250 -2.91 -3.51 10.28
CA LYS A 250 -2.27 -4.30 11.34
C LYS A 250 -2.74 -5.73 11.24
N VAL A 251 -1.84 -6.70 11.36
CA VAL A 251 -2.18 -8.13 11.27
C VAL A 251 -1.96 -8.78 12.63
N LEU A 252 -3.01 -9.43 13.14
CA LEU A 252 -2.98 -10.14 14.41
C LEU A 252 -3.20 -11.65 14.21
N LEU A 253 -2.50 -12.46 15.01
CA LEU A 253 -2.87 -13.83 15.26
C LEU A 253 -4.08 -13.85 16.19
N VAL A 254 -5.12 -14.57 15.79
CA VAL A 254 -6.38 -14.65 16.54
C VAL A 254 -6.86 -16.08 16.65
N ARG A 255 -7.70 -16.34 17.65
CA ARG A 255 -8.41 -17.60 17.80
C ARG A 255 -9.91 -17.36 17.77
N LEU A 256 -10.64 -18.14 16.97
CA LEU A 256 -12.10 -18.12 17.00
C LEU A 256 -12.58 -18.94 18.20
N LYS A 257 -13.30 -18.31 19.14
CA LYS A 257 -13.74 -18.93 20.41
C LYS A 257 -14.68 -20.11 20.20
N LYS A 258 -15.42 -20.13 19.09
CA LYS A 258 -16.42 -21.16 18.81
C LYS A 258 -15.79 -22.53 18.57
N ASN A 259 -14.66 -22.59 17.88
CA ASN A 259 -14.01 -23.83 17.43
C ASN A 259 -12.52 -23.94 17.84
N GLU A 260 -12.01 -22.96 18.59
CA GLU A 260 -10.60 -22.83 18.99
C GLU A 260 -9.60 -22.76 17.82
N GLN A 261 -10.08 -22.53 16.59
CA GLN A 261 -9.24 -22.52 15.40
C GLN A 261 -8.48 -21.19 15.28
N ILE A 262 -7.24 -21.27 14.78
CA ILE A 262 -6.32 -20.14 14.65
C ILE A 262 -6.42 -19.52 13.25
N TYR A 263 -6.45 -18.18 13.21
CA TYR A 263 -6.49 -17.40 11.98
C TYR A 263 -5.57 -16.18 12.07
N ALA A 264 -5.24 -15.59 10.93
CA ALA A 264 -4.71 -14.24 10.87
C ALA A 264 -5.86 -13.24 10.66
N MET A 265 -5.81 -12.10 11.33
CA MET A 265 -6.81 -11.05 11.26
C MET A 265 -6.15 -9.76 10.78
N LYS A 266 -6.42 -9.38 9.53
CA LYS A 266 -6.00 -8.10 8.95
C LYS A 266 -7.00 -7.03 9.37
N VAL A 267 -6.51 -5.98 10.01
CA VAL A 267 -7.30 -4.89 10.59
C VAL A 267 -6.96 -3.59 9.88
N VAL A 268 -7.95 -3.01 9.21
CA VAL A 268 -7.84 -1.74 8.47
C VAL A 268 -8.68 -0.69 9.17
N LYS A 269 -8.15 0.50 9.40
CA LYS A 269 -8.94 1.60 9.96
C LYS A 269 -9.80 2.25 8.88
N LYS A 270 -11.09 2.43 9.16
CA LYS A 270 -12.02 3.12 8.26
C LYS A 270 -11.63 4.57 8.02
N GLU A 271 -10.97 5.21 8.99
CA GLU A 271 -10.44 6.56 8.82
C GLU A 271 -9.42 6.69 7.70
N LEU A 272 -8.82 5.60 7.20
CA LEU A 272 -7.87 5.63 6.09
C LEU A 272 -8.54 5.45 4.72
N VAL A 273 -9.85 5.18 4.70
CA VAL A 273 -10.67 4.99 3.51
C VAL A 273 -11.45 6.29 3.28
N HIS A 274 -10.98 7.12 2.36
CA HIS A 274 -11.47 8.51 2.25
C HIS A 274 -12.17 8.83 0.93
N ASP A 275 -11.78 8.15 -0.15
CA ASP A 275 -12.30 8.41 -1.50
C ASP A 275 -12.90 7.10 -2.07
N ASP A 276 -13.80 7.20 -3.06
CA ASP A 276 -14.38 6.06 -3.81
C ASP A 276 -13.33 4.99 -4.22
N GLU A 277 -12.09 5.42 -4.51
CA GLU A 277 -11.01 4.53 -4.91
C GLU A 277 -10.51 3.60 -3.79
N ASP A 278 -10.64 4.03 -2.53
CA ASP A 278 -10.27 3.26 -1.35
C ASP A 278 -11.38 2.25 -0.99
N ILE A 279 -12.64 2.59 -1.29
CA ILE A 279 -13.79 1.69 -1.11
C ILE A 279 -13.77 0.59 -2.19
N ASP A 280 -13.59 0.98 -3.46
CA ASP A 280 -13.39 0.04 -4.58
C ASP A 280 -12.23 -0.92 -4.27
N TRP A 281 -11.20 -0.43 -3.58
CA TRP A 281 -10.04 -1.21 -3.14
C TRP A 281 -10.42 -2.28 -2.11
N VAL A 282 -11.10 -1.90 -1.02
CA VAL A 282 -11.57 -2.86 0.00
C VAL A 282 -12.48 -3.92 -0.62
N GLN A 283 -13.38 -3.51 -1.52
CA GLN A 283 -14.30 -4.43 -2.19
C GLN A 283 -13.58 -5.38 -3.15
N THR A 284 -12.61 -4.88 -3.93
CA THR A 284 -11.76 -5.70 -4.80
C THR A 284 -10.97 -6.71 -3.95
N GLU A 285 -10.35 -6.27 -2.85
CA GLU A 285 -9.58 -7.15 -1.98
C GLU A 285 -10.45 -8.29 -1.42
N LYS A 286 -11.66 -7.98 -0.91
CA LYS A 286 -12.65 -8.97 -0.48
C LYS A 286 -12.99 -9.95 -1.60
N HIS A 287 -13.30 -9.47 -2.80
CA HIS A 287 -13.68 -10.33 -3.92
C HIS A 287 -12.55 -11.26 -4.37
N VAL A 288 -11.32 -10.76 -4.43
CA VAL A 288 -10.14 -11.58 -4.79
C VAL A 288 -9.93 -12.67 -3.75
N PHE A 289 -10.06 -12.35 -2.46
CA PHE A 289 -10.00 -13.31 -1.36
C PHE A 289 -11.03 -14.45 -1.48
N GLU A 290 -12.26 -14.11 -1.89
CA GLU A 290 -13.32 -15.10 -2.12
C GLU A 290 -12.95 -16.06 -3.27
N GLN A 291 -12.41 -15.55 -4.38
CA GLN A 291 -11.94 -16.38 -5.50
C GLN A 291 -10.72 -17.24 -5.12
N ALA A 292 -9.78 -16.64 -4.38
CA ALA A 292 -8.50 -17.23 -3.97
C ALA A 292 -8.66 -18.49 -3.11
N SER A 293 -9.77 -18.58 -2.35
CA SER A 293 -10.01 -19.65 -1.37
C SER A 293 -10.08 -21.07 -1.95
N THR A 294 -10.12 -21.22 -3.27
CA THR A 294 -10.12 -22.52 -3.96
C THR A 294 -8.73 -22.97 -4.43
N ASN A 295 -7.73 -22.10 -4.40
CA ASN A 295 -6.37 -22.40 -4.87
C ASN A 295 -5.43 -22.71 -3.68
N PRO A 296 -4.64 -23.80 -3.74
CA PRO A 296 -3.80 -24.25 -2.61
C PRO A 296 -2.63 -23.32 -2.29
N PHE A 297 -2.25 -22.44 -3.22
CA PHE A 297 -1.11 -21.53 -3.15
C PHE A 297 -1.52 -20.06 -2.95
N LEU A 298 -2.79 -19.82 -2.68
CA LEU A 298 -3.32 -18.51 -2.29
C LEU A 298 -3.82 -18.59 -0.83
N VAL A 299 -3.76 -17.46 -0.12
CA VAL A 299 -4.32 -17.33 1.23
C VAL A 299 -5.84 -17.20 1.14
N GLY A 300 -6.55 -18.11 1.79
CA GLY A 300 -8.01 -18.11 1.82
C GLY A 300 -8.59 -17.10 2.80
N LEU A 301 -9.81 -16.63 2.52
CA LEU A 301 -10.60 -15.80 3.42
C LEU A 301 -11.61 -16.65 4.19
N HIS A 302 -11.63 -16.50 5.49
CA HIS A 302 -12.62 -17.12 6.38
C HIS A 302 -13.86 -16.23 6.53
N SER A 303 -13.69 -14.99 6.94
CA SER A 303 -14.81 -14.08 7.20
C SER A 303 -14.39 -12.62 7.18
N CYS A 304 -15.34 -11.72 6.89
CA CYS A 304 -15.19 -10.29 7.05
C CYS A 304 -16.25 -9.77 8.03
N PHE A 305 -15.86 -8.81 8.87
CA PHE A 305 -16.77 -8.07 9.72
C PHE A 305 -16.22 -6.67 10.02
N GLN A 306 -17.02 -5.81 10.63
CA GLN A 306 -16.62 -4.42 10.88
C GLN A 306 -17.07 -3.94 12.26
N THR A 307 -16.41 -2.90 12.75
CA THR A 307 -16.86 -2.04 13.85
C THR A 307 -17.09 -0.63 13.31
N GLU A 308 -17.47 0.33 14.17
CA GLU A 308 -17.65 1.73 13.78
C GLU A 308 -16.37 2.37 13.19
N SER A 309 -15.20 1.89 13.60
CA SER A 309 -13.89 2.47 13.27
C SER A 309 -13.00 1.60 12.37
N ARG A 310 -13.32 0.30 12.21
CA ARG A 310 -12.40 -0.67 11.59
C ARG A 310 -13.11 -1.70 10.73
N LEU A 311 -12.37 -2.19 9.74
CA LEU A 311 -12.69 -3.35 8.92
C LEU A 311 -11.75 -4.50 9.30
N PHE A 312 -12.31 -5.71 9.37
CA PHE A 312 -11.60 -6.93 9.77
C PHE A 312 -11.74 -7.98 8.69
N LEU A 313 -10.61 -8.49 8.20
CA LEU A 313 -10.54 -9.63 7.30
C LEU A 313 -9.87 -10.77 8.06
N VAL A 314 -10.61 -11.84 8.33
CA VAL A 314 -10.12 -13.06 8.97
C VAL A 314 -9.72 -14.02 7.85
N ILE A 315 -8.43 -14.32 7.79
CA ILE A 315 -7.78 -15.08 6.73
C ILE A 315 -7.02 -16.26 7.31
N GLU A 316 -6.69 -17.22 6.46
CA GLU A 316 -5.86 -18.37 6.82
C GLU A 316 -4.54 -17.92 7.50
N TYR A 317 -4.18 -18.58 8.60
CA TYR A 317 -2.89 -18.36 9.25
C TYR A 317 -1.80 -19.24 8.63
N VAL A 318 -0.72 -18.61 8.18
CA VAL A 318 0.42 -19.26 7.53
C VAL A 318 1.67 -18.97 8.35
N ASN A 319 2.28 -19.99 8.95
CA ASN A 319 3.24 -19.85 10.07
C ASN A 319 4.70 -20.21 9.74
N GLY A 320 5.02 -20.54 8.49
CA GLY A 320 6.40 -20.82 8.05
C GLY A 320 7.24 -19.57 7.77
N GLY A 321 6.68 -18.38 8.00
CA GLY A 321 7.29 -17.09 7.64
C GLY A 321 7.07 -16.76 6.17
N ASP A 322 7.91 -15.89 5.63
CA ASP A 322 7.88 -15.44 4.24
C ASP A 322 9.23 -15.67 3.53
N LEU A 323 9.22 -15.58 2.19
CA LEU A 323 10.44 -15.74 1.40
C LEU A 323 11.48 -14.65 1.67
N MET A 324 11.09 -13.44 2.11
CA MET A 324 12.05 -12.40 2.48
C MET A 324 12.85 -12.84 3.71
N PHE A 325 12.18 -13.32 4.75
CA PHE A 325 12.80 -13.87 5.95
C PHE A 325 13.66 -15.09 5.63
N HIS A 326 13.18 -15.97 4.75
CA HIS A 326 13.96 -17.12 4.27
C HIS A 326 15.24 -16.69 3.55
N MET A 327 15.15 -15.70 2.65
CA MET A 327 16.28 -15.13 1.91
C MET A 327 17.29 -14.44 2.83
N GLN A 328 16.84 -13.73 3.88
CA GLN A 328 17.74 -13.10 4.85
C GLN A 328 18.63 -14.13 5.58
N ARG A 329 18.08 -15.33 5.85
CA ARG A 329 18.80 -16.45 6.48
C ARG A 329 19.70 -17.20 5.49
N GLN A 330 19.17 -17.56 4.32
CA GLN A 330 19.91 -18.37 3.33
C GLN A 330 20.88 -17.56 2.46
N ARG A 331 20.70 -16.24 2.39
CA ARG A 331 21.38 -15.29 1.49
C ARG A 331 21.11 -15.52 0.00
N LYS A 332 21.14 -16.76 -0.46
CA LYS A 332 20.90 -17.17 -1.85
C LYS A 332 20.38 -18.60 -1.87
N LEU A 333 19.40 -18.88 -2.74
CA LEU A 333 18.82 -20.20 -2.89
C LEU A 333 19.50 -21.00 -4.01
N PRO A 334 19.61 -22.33 -3.87
CA PRO A 334 19.90 -23.22 -4.99
C PRO A 334 18.85 -23.07 -6.11
N GLU A 335 19.27 -23.30 -7.36
CA GLU A 335 18.37 -23.23 -8.53
C GLU A 335 17.14 -24.12 -8.37
N GLU A 336 17.30 -25.30 -7.77
CA GLU A 336 16.19 -26.23 -7.52
C GLU A 336 15.14 -25.68 -6.56
N HIS A 337 15.57 -24.96 -5.52
CA HIS A 337 14.67 -24.32 -4.57
C HIS A 337 13.91 -23.17 -5.26
N ALA A 338 14.65 -22.32 -5.97
CA ALA A 338 14.06 -21.22 -6.74
C ALA A 338 13.06 -21.72 -7.80
N ARG A 339 13.37 -22.85 -8.46
CA ARG A 339 12.49 -23.49 -9.44
C ARG A 339 11.20 -24.00 -8.82
N PHE A 340 11.30 -24.66 -7.66
CA PHE A 340 10.13 -25.15 -6.93
C PHE A 340 9.19 -23.99 -6.57
N TYR A 341 9.70 -22.96 -5.88
CA TYR A 341 8.89 -21.80 -5.48
C TYR A 341 8.34 -21.02 -6.68
N ALA A 342 9.15 -20.81 -7.72
CA ALA A 342 8.68 -20.15 -8.93
C ALA A 342 7.55 -20.93 -9.62
N ALA A 343 7.59 -22.26 -9.64
CA ALA A 343 6.56 -23.08 -10.25
C ALA A 343 5.23 -22.97 -9.49
N GLU A 344 5.25 -22.99 -8.15
CA GLU A 344 4.04 -22.77 -7.34
C GLU A 344 3.47 -21.36 -7.50
N ILE A 345 4.34 -20.33 -7.54
CA ILE A 345 3.93 -18.95 -7.82
C ILE A 345 3.30 -18.84 -9.22
N CYS A 346 3.84 -19.51 -10.24
CA CYS A 346 3.24 -19.54 -11.58
C CYS A 346 1.83 -20.12 -11.58
N ILE A 347 1.57 -21.19 -10.81
CA ILE A 347 0.22 -21.78 -10.67
C ILE A 347 -0.74 -20.76 -10.03
N ALA A 348 -0.31 -20.13 -8.94
CA ALA A 348 -1.10 -19.13 -8.23
C ALA A 348 -1.43 -17.90 -9.10
N LEU A 349 -0.44 -17.35 -9.81
CA LEU A 349 -0.64 -16.22 -10.73
C LEU A 349 -1.53 -16.58 -11.91
N ASN A 350 -1.32 -17.75 -12.53
CA ASN A 350 -2.16 -18.20 -13.64
C ASN A 350 -3.63 -18.32 -13.22
N PHE A 351 -3.90 -18.87 -12.03
CA PHE A 351 -5.24 -18.93 -11.48
C PHE A 351 -5.89 -17.54 -11.36
N LEU A 352 -5.16 -16.55 -10.85
CA LEU A 352 -5.65 -15.16 -10.80
C LEU A 352 -5.89 -14.58 -12.20
N HIS A 353 -4.99 -14.82 -13.14
CA HIS A 353 -5.09 -14.32 -14.52
C HIS A 353 -6.28 -14.92 -15.26
N GLU A 354 -6.57 -16.22 -15.09
CA GLU A 354 -7.75 -16.90 -15.65
C GLU A 354 -9.06 -16.34 -15.11
N LYS A 355 -9.04 -15.78 -13.89
CA LYS A 355 -10.17 -15.05 -13.28
C LYS A 355 -10.23 -13.58 -13.68
N GLY A 356 -9.30 -13.10 -14.51
CA GLY A 356 -9.24 -11.71 -14.94
C GLY A 356 -8.69 -10.78 -13.86
N ILE A 357 -7.78 -11.27 -13.03
CA ILE A 357 -7.20 -10.55 -11.88
C ILE A 357 -5.70 -10.38 -12.11
N ILE A 358 -5.20 -9.14 -12.12
CA ILE A 358 -3.75 -8.84 -12.09
C ILE A 358 -3.35 -8.62 -10.64
N TYR A 359 -2.28 -9.26 -10.15
CA TYR A 359 -1.89 -9.21 -8.74
C TYR A 359 -1.16 -7.90 -8.36
N ARG A 360 -0.19 -7.47 -9.18
CA ARG A 360 0.54 -6.18 -9.15
C ARG A 360 1.43 -5.91 -7.92
N ASP A 361 1.56 -6.84 -6.98
CA ASP A 361 2.45 -6.67 -5.83
C ASP A 361 3.19 -7.96 -5.43
N LEU A 362 3.67 -8.70 -6.43
CA LEU A 362 4.57 -9.82 -6.18
C LEU A 362 5.93 -9.33 -5.70
N LYS A 363 6.31 -9.82 -4.52
CA LYS A 363 7.59 -9.56 -3.84
C LYS A 363 7.85 -10.65 -2.81
N LEU A 364 9.09 -10.74 -2.33
CA LEU A 364 9.50 -11.76 -1.36
C LEU A 364 8.65 -11.75 -0.08
N ASP A 365 8.27 -10.57 0.43
CA ASP A 365 7.47 -10.43 1.67
C ASP A 365 6.03 -10.94 1.52
N ASN A 366 5.49 -10.97 0.29
CA ASN A 366 4.10 -11.38 0.02
C ASN A 366 3.98 -12.87 -0.35
N VAL A 367 5.09 -13.61 -0.38
CA VAL A 367 5.11 -15.06 -0.63
C VAL A 367 5.42 -15.76 0.70
N LEU A 368 4.37 -16.20 1.37
CA LEU A 368 4.44 -16.91 2.64
C LEU A 368 4.82 -18.38 2.43
N LEU A 369 5.35 -19.04 3.47
CA LEU A 369 5.58 -20.48 3.49
C LEU A 369 4.65 -21.12 4.52
N ASP A 370 3.94 -22.19 4.15
CA ASP A 370 3.20 -23.00 5.11
C ASP A 370 4.13 -23.92 5.92
N GLN A 371 3.56 -24.61 6.91
CA GLN A 371 4.30 -25.50 7.81
C GLN A 371 5.05 -26.65 7.10
N ASP A 372 4.62 -27.01 5.89
CA ASP A 372 5.23 -28.06 5.09
C ASP A 372 6.26 -27.52 4.09
N GLY A 373 6.22 -26.20 3.83
CA GLY A 373 7.18 -25.48 3.01
C GLY A 373 6.66 -25.10 1.63
N HIS A 374 5.37 -25.28 1.36
CA HIS A 374 4.73 -24.78 0.13
C HIS A 374 4.43 -23.29 0.26
N ILE A 375 4.40 -22.59 -0.87
CA ILE A 375 4.11 -21.15 -0.87
C ILE A 375 2.61 -20.85 -0.71
N LYS A 376 2.32 -19.69 -0.13
CA LYS A 376 1.01 -19.03 -0.21
C LYS A 376 1.19 -17.54 -0.49
N ILE A 377 0.61 -17.05 -1.59
CA ILE A 377 0.61 -15.62 -1.90
C ILE A 377 -0.47 -14.92 -1.08
N THR A 378 -0.11 -13.81 -0.44
CA THR A 378 -1.00 -13.00 0.41
C THR A 378 -1.16 -11.56 -0.10
N ASP A 379 -1.87 -10.72 0.65
CA ASP A 379 -2.03 -9.27 0.42
C ASP A 379 -2.56 -8.88 -0.97
N TYR A 380 -3.86 -9.09 -1.18
CA TYR A 380 -4.55 -8.78 -2.46
C TYR A 380 -4.93 -7.30 -2.61
N GLY A 381 -4.47 -6.43 -1.73
CA GLY A 381 -4.80 -5.01 -1.78
C GLY A 381 -4.37 -4.36 -3.11
N MET A 382 -3.31 -4.81 -3.76
CA MET A 382 -2.90 -4.19 -5.02
C MET A 382 -3.57 -4.82 -6.25
N CYS A 383 -4.48 -5.78 -6.09
CA CYS A 383 -5.09 -6.48 -7.23
C CYS A 383 -5.90 -5.56 -8.14
N LYS A 384 -6.02 -5.95 -9.42
CA LYS A 384 -6.97 -5.38 -10.37
C LYS A 384 -7.81 -6.49 -10.98
N GLU A 385 -9.09 -6.51 -10.64
CA GLU A 385 -10.06 -7.45 -11.20
C GLU A 385 -10.78 -6.92 -12.45
N GLY A 386 -11.52 -7.81 -13.09
CA GLY A 386 -12.38 -7.50 -14.23
C GLY A 386 -11.63 -7.30 -15.55
N ILE A 387 -10.37 -7.76 -15.64
CA ILE A 387 -9.54 -7.66 -16.83
C ILE A 387 -9.89 -8.83 -17.76
N ARG A 388 -10.52 -8.54 -18.90
CA ARG A 388 -10.79 -9.56 -19.94
C ARG A 388 -9.57 -9.72 -20.85
N PRO A 389 -9.49 -10.80 -21.65
CA PRO A 389 -8.46 -10.92 -22.67
C PRO A 389 -8.42 -9.68 -23.58
N GLY A 390 -7.28 -9.00 -23.61
CA GLY A 390 -7.07 -7.76 -24.38
C GLY A 390 -7.39 -6.45 -23.63
N ASP A 391 -8.03 -6.52 -22.47
CA ASP A 391 -8.21 -5.35 -21.61
C ASP A 391 -6.91 -4.97 -20.90
N THR A 392 -6.77 -3.70 -20.56
CA THR A 392 -5.61 -3.14 -19.87
C THR A 392 -6.02 -2.16 -18.77
N THR A 393 -5.07 -1.84 -17.89
CA THR A 393 -5.21 -0.82 -16.85
C THR A 393 -3.98 0.10 -16.82
N SER A 394 -4.06 1.23 -16.11
CA SER A 394 -2.98 2.24 -16.08
C SER A 394 -2.74 2.86 -14.71
N THR A 395 -3.14 2.14 -13.65
CA THR A 395 -2.89 2.60 -12.28
C THR A 395 -1.39 2.49 -11.98
N PHE A 396 -0.76 3.56 -11.53
CA PHE A 396 0.63 3.51 -11.09
C PHE A 396 0.70 2.94 -9.66
N CYS A 397 1.15 1.69 -9.51
CA CYS A 397 1.21 0.99 -8.22
C CYS A 397 2.27 -0.13 -8.24
N GLY A 398 2.60 -0.63 -7.05
CA GLY A 398 3.50 -1.76 -6.83
C GLY A 398 4.60 -1.42 -5.84
N THR A 399 5.50 -2.37 -5.60
CA THR A 399 6.71 -2.17 -4.81
C THR A 399 7.86 -1.77 -5.75
N PRO A 400 8.57 -0.64 -5.54
CA PRO A 400 9.49 -0.04 -6.52
C PRO A 400 10.44 -1.01 -7.23
N ASN A 401 11.10 -1.91 -6.49
CA ASN A 401 12.03 -2.89 -7.04
C ASN A 401 11.38 -3.93 -7.98
N TYR A 402 10.06 -4.09 -7.97
CA TYR A 402 9.32 -5.07 -8.77
C TYR A 402 8.43 -4.40 -9.82
N ILE A 403 8.38 -3.06 -9.89
CA ILE A 403 7.55 -2.34 -10.85
C ILE A 403 8.05 -2.63 -12.26
N ALA A 404 7.13 -3.06 -13.12
CA ALA A 404 7.43 -3.36 -14.51
C ALA A 404 7.73 -2.08 -15.34
N PRO A 405 8.62 -2.15 -16.34
CA PRO A 405 9.02 -0.98 -17.13
C PRO A 405 7.85 -0.26 -17.82
N GLU A 406 6.82 -0.98 -18.25
CA GLU A 406 5.60 -0.40 -18.84
C GLU A 406 4.82 0.46 -17.83
N ILE A 407 4.81 0.08 -16.55
CA ILE A 407 4.19 0.90 -15.48
C ILE A 407 5.00 2.17 -15.27
N LEU A 408 6.34 2.07 -15.24
CA LEU A 408 7.27 3.21 -15.09
C LEU A 408 7.13 4.22 -16.24
N ARG A 409 7.01 3.73 -17.47
CA ARG A 409 6.71 4.55 -18.66
C ARG A 409 5.29 5.10 -18.69
N GLY A 410 4.43 4.61 -17.80
CA GLY A 410 3.05 5.05 -17.65
C GLY A 410 2.16 4.61 -18.82
N GLU A 411 2.51 3.49 -19.45
CA GLU A 411 1.75 2.80 -20.47
C GLU A 411 0.56 2.05 -19.86
N ASP A 412 -0.42 1.70 -20.68
CA ASP A 412 -1.46 0.77 -20.28
C ASP A 412 -0.85 -0.65 -20.25
N TYR A 413 -1.20 -1.43 -19.23
CA TYR A 413 -0.60 -2.74 -18.95
C TYR A 413 -1.65 -3.80 -18.60
N GLY A 414 -1.29 -5.06 -18.75
CA GLY A 414 -2.12 -6.23 -18.43
C GLY A 414 -1.41 -7.18 -17.47
N PHE A 415 -1.62 -8.49 -17.64
CA PHE A 415 -0.99 -9.54 -16.83
C PHE A 415 0.55 -9.60 -16.92
N SER A 416 1.15 -8.94 -17.92
CA SER A 416 2.61 -8.90 -18.15
C SER A 416 3.41 -8.46 -16.93
N VAL A 417 2.85 -7.56 -16.12
CA VAL A 417 3.53 -6.95 -14.98
C VAL A 417 3.80 -7.95 -13.86
N ASP A 418 2.96 -8.98 -13.71
CA ASP A 418 3.16 -10.03 -12.71
C ASP A 418 4.29 -10.99 -13.13
N TRP A 419 4.40 -11.27 -14.42
CA TRP A 419 5.49 -12.09 -14.97
C TRP A 419 6.84 -11.38 -14.90
N TRP A 420 6.86 -10.06 -15.09
CA TRP A 420 8.04 -9.24 -14.82
C TRP A 420 8.47 -9.36 -13.35
N ALA A 421 7.53 -9.15 -12.42
CA ALA A 421 7.80 -9.23 -11.00
C ALA A 421 8.30 -10.62 -10.58
N LEU A 422 7.79 -11.70 -11.20
CA LEU A 422 8.30 -13.05 -11.01
C LEU A 422 9.76 -13.17 -11.46
N GLY A 423 10.14 -12.54 -12.58
CA GLY A 423 11.53 -12.52 -13.05
C GLY A 423 12.47 -11.83 -12.07
N VAL A 424 12.04 -10.70 -11.50
CA VAL A 424 12.79 -10.01 -10.43
C VAL A 424 12.92 -10.91 -9.20
N LEU A 425 11.82 -11.50 -8.73
CA LEU A 425 11.81 -12.38 -7.55
C LEU A 425 12.70 -13.61 -7.75
N MET A 426 12.67 -14.24 -8.93
CA MET A 426 13.55 -15.35 -9.27
C MET A 426 15.02 -14.96 -9.33
N PHE A 427 15.32 -13.78 -9.89
CA PHE A 427 16.67 -13.22 -9.84
C PHE A 427 17.12 -13.08 -8.40
N GLU A 428 16.32 -12.48 -7.52
CA GLU A 428 16.66 -12.31 -6.11
C GLU A 428 16.91 -13.63 -5.41
N MET A 429 16.03 -14.63 -5.60
CA MET A 429 16.23 -15.98 -5.04
C MET A 429 17.57 -16.59 -5.45
N MET A 430 17.92 -16.52 -6.74
CA MET A 430 19.12 -17.18 -7.28
C MET A 430 20.39 -16.32 -7.17
N ALA A 431 20.29 -15.01 -7.03
CA ALA A 431 21.43 -14.08 -6.95
C ALA A 431 21.72 -13.64 -5.52
N GLY A 432 20.72 -13.66 -4.63
CA GLY A 432 20.79 -13.17 -3.27
C GLY A 432 20.77 -11.64 -3.14
N ARG A 433 20.40 -10.94 -4.21
CA ARG A 433 20.35 -9.47 -4.29
C ARG A 433 19.38 -9.04 -5.39
N SER A 434 18.91 -7.80 -5.35
CA SER A 434 18.07 -7.25 -6.41
C SER A 434 18.88 -7.12 -7.71
N PRO A 435 18.26 -7.35 -8.88
CA PRO A 435 18.89 -7.11 -10.18
C PRO A 435 19.28 -5.65 -10.39
N PHE A 436 18.73 -4.73 -9.59
CA PHE A 436 18.91 -3.28 -9.71
C PHE A 436 19.88 -2.70 -8.67
N ASP A 437 20.42 -3.52 -7.77
CA ASP A 437 21.37 -3.09 -6.73
C ASP A 437 22.74 -2.63 -7.28
N ILE A 438 23.04 -2.91 -8.56
CA ILE A 438 24.36 -2.65 -9.18
C ILE A 438 24.37 -1.32 -9.94
N ILE A 439 23.22 -0.71 -10.21
CA ILE A 439 23.12 0.33 -11.24
C ILE A 439 23.41 1.75 -10.71
N THR A 440 24.05 1.86 -9.53
CA THR A 440 24.43 3.17 -8.99
C THR A 440 25.93 3.21 -8.66
N ASP A 441 26.72 3.69 -9.62
CA ASP A 441 28.08 4.22 -9.36
C ASP A 441 28.05 5.49 -8.48
N ASN A 442 26.85 6.05 -8.30
CA ASN A 442 26.59 7.25 -7.52
C ASN A 442 25.89 6.88 -6.20
N PRO A 443 26.56 6.98 -5.04
CA PRO A 443 26.00 6.57 -3.74
C PRO A 443 24.80 7.41 -3.26
N ASP A 444 24.42 8.44 -4.02
CA ASP A 444 23.32 9.36 -3.72
C ASP A 444 22.04 9.06 -4.51
N MET A 445 22.11 8.28 -5.59
CA MET A 445 20.93 7.93 -6.36
C MET A 445 20.28 6.72 -5.70
N ASN A 446 19.06 6.85 -5.19
CA ASN A 446 18.31 5.68 -4.73
C ASN A 446 17.87 4.85 -5.95
N THR A 447 17.78 3.53 -5.78
CA THR A 447 17.37 2.60 -6.85
C THR A 447 16.03 3.01 -7.46
N GLU A 448 15.15 3.61 -6.66
CA GLU A 448 13.86 4.15 -7.10
C GLU A 448 14.04 5.24 -8.18
N GLU A 449 14.79 6.32 -7.91
CA GLU A 449 15.01 7.42 -8.85
C GLU A 449 15.68 6.96 -10.14
N TYR A 450 16.58 5.98 -10.08
CA TYR A 450 17.18 5.38 -11.27
C TYR A 450 16.14 4.61 -12.09
N LEU A 451 15.37 3.72 -11.46
CA LEU A 451 14.29 2.97 -12.11
C LEU A 451 13.29 3.92 -12.77
N PHE A 452 12.98 5.06 -12.13
CA PHE A 452 12.09 6.09 -12.65
C PHE A 452 12.67 6.92 -13.81
N GLN A 453 13.98 6.88 -14.07
CA GLN A 453 14.62 7.62 -15.18
C GLN A 453 14.46 6.93 -16.55
N GLY A 454 14.00 5.68 -16.58
CA GLY A 454 13.55 5.01 -17.81
C GLY A 454 14.66 4.53 -18.75
N GLU A 455 15.87 4.30 -18.23
CA GLU A 455 16.93 3.60 -18.98
C GLU A 455 16.53 2.12 -19.23
N GLU A 456 17.17 1.45 -20.19
CA GLU A 456 16.92 0.03 -20.46
C GLU A 456 17.31 -0.83 -19.25
N ILE A 457 16.31 -1.20 -18.45
CA ILE A 457 16.47 -2.06 -17.28
C ILE A 457 16.77 -3.49 -17.77
N LEU A 458 18.04 -3.91 -17.76
CA LEU A 458 18.45 -5.28 -18.14
C LEU A 458 18.83 -6.09 -16.90
N PHE A 459 18.51 -7.39 -16.90
CA PHE A 459 19.00 -8.29 -15.86
C PHE A 459 20.53 -8.47 -15.99
N PRO A 460 21.29 -8.31 -14.90
CA PRO A 460 22.72 -8.58 -14.92
C PRO A 460 23.03 -10.02 -15.38
N ASN A 461 23.96 -10.20 -16.32
CA ASN A 461 24.38 -11.52 -16.78
C ASN A 461 25.38 -12.15 -15.80
N ILE A 462 24.87 -12.58 -14.64
CA ILE A 462 25.66 -13.15 -13.53
C ILE A 462 25.45 -14.67 -13.37
N PHE A 463 24.56 -15.25 -14.16
CA PHE A 463 24.18 -16.65 -14.09
C PHE A 463 25.06 -17.50 -15.00
N HIS A 464 25.30 -18.75 -14.62
CA HIS A 464 26.23 -19.63 -15.33
C HIS A 464 25.53 -20.66 -16.22
N THR A 465 24.23 -20.92 -16.01
CA THR A 465 23.47 -21.88 -16.81
C THR A 465 22.63 -21.18 -17.87
N PHE A 466 22.61 -21.76 -19.08
CA PHE A 466 21.80 -21.25 -20.18
C PHE A 466 20.30 -21.23 -19.85
N SER A 467 19.81 -22.18 -19.04
CA SER A 467 18.41 -22.22 -18.61
C SER A 467 18.02 -21.02 -17.74
N GLN A 468 18.88 -20.58 -16.82
CA GLN A 468 18.67 -19.39 -15.98
C GLN A 468 18.61 -18.12 -16.83
N ILE A 469 19.64 -17.93 -17.67
CA ILE A 469 19.76 -16.76 -18.54
C ILE A 469 18.60 -16.71 -19.54
N SER A 470 18.29 -17.84 -20.18
CA SER A 470 17.20 -17.94 -21.15
C SER A 470 15.85 -17.62 -20.52
N PHE A 471 15.56 -18.12 -19.31
CA PHE A 471 14.27 -17.84 -18.67
C PHE A 471 14.13 -16.37 -18.26
N LEU A 472 15.15 -15.81 -17.60
CA LEU A 472 15.11 -14.40 -17.18
C LEU A 472 15.04 -13.46 -18.39
N ASN A 473 15.70 -13.80 -19.50
CA ASN A 473 15.56 -13.06 -20.76
C ASN A 473 14.17 -13.24 -21.39
N THR A 474 13.51 -14.39 -21.18
CA THR A 474 12.13 -14.62 -21.65
C THR A 474 11.13 -13.77 -20.88
N LEU A 475 11.39 -13.51 -19.60
CA LEU A 475 10.62 -12.59 -18.75
C LEU A 475 10.96 -11.11 -19.01
N HIS A 476 11.92 -10.83 -19.91
CA HIS A 476 12.30 -9.49 -20.33
C HIS A 476 11.50 -9.00 -21.55
N PHE A 477 11.26 -7.70 -21.60
CA PHE A 477 10.21 -6.94 -22.33
C PHE A 477 9.88 -7.38 -23.78
N SER A 478 10.85 -7.88 -24.54
CA SER A 478 10.67 -8.15 -25.98
C SER A 478 9.96 -9.46 -26.30
N SER A 479 9.93 -10.43 -25.37
CA SER A 479 9.30 -11.74 -25.61
C SER A 479 7.89 -11.84 -25.02
N LEU A 480 7.53 -11.00 -24.03
CA LEU A 480 6.24 -10.98 -23.33
C LEU A 480 5.02 -10.72 -24.24
N ILE A 481 5.22 -10.10 -25.41
CA ILE A 481 4.17 -9.96 -26.44
C ILE A 481 3.71 -11.34 -26.96
N CYS A 482 4.58 -12.36 -26.97
CA CYS A 482 4.20 -13.73 -27.35
C CYS A 482 3.33 -14.42 -26.27
N TRP A 483 3.43 -14.00 -25.01
CA TRP A 483 2.74 -14.63 -23.86
C TRP A 483 1.26 -14.24 -23.75
N LEU A 484 0.83 -13.21 -24.48
CA LEU A 484 -0.57 -12.74 -24.49
C LEU A 484 -1.57 -13.79 -24.99
N ASN A 485 -1.12 -14.85 -25.69
CA ASN A 485 -2.00 -15.90 -26.22
C ASN A 485 -1.69 -17.33 -25.72
N THR A 486 -0.47 -17.64 -25.27
CA THR A 486 -0.03 -19.00 -24.84
C THR A 486 0.73 -19.03 -23.50
N GLY A 487 0.76 -17.91 -22.78
CA GLY A 487 1.72 -17.64 -21.70
C GLY A 487 1.96 -18.80 -20.74
N PHE A 488 0.98 -19.24 -19.97
CA PHE A 488 1.23 -20.31 -18.99
C PHE A 488 1.73 -21.63 -19.59
N THR A 489 1.33 -21.97 -20.81
CA THR A 489 1.83 -23.17 -21.52
C THR A 489 3.30 -23.03 -21.89
N ASP A 490 3.73 -21.83 -22.27
CA ASP A 490 5.13 -21.52 -22.56
C ASP A 490 5.99 -21.57 -21.29
N ILE A 491 5.45 -21.15 -20.12
CA ILE A 491 6.13 -21.31 -18.82
C ILE A 491 6.31 -22.80 -18.53
N LYS A 492 5.24 -23.60 -18.65
CA LYS A 492 5.30 -25.03 -18.34
C LYS A 492 6.32 -25.79 -19.18
N SER A 493 6.48 -25.38 -20.44
CA SER A 493 7.39 -26.03 -21.39
C SER A 493 8.83 -25.48 -21.37
N HIS A 494 9.08 -24.37 -20.66
CA HIS A 494 10.42 -23.78 -20.63
C HIS A 494 11.43 -24.73 -19.95
N THR A 495 12.64 -24.79 -20.51
CA THR A 495 13.71 -25.71 -20.06
C THR A 495 14.06 -25.60 -18.57
N PHE A 496 13.89 -24.41 -18.00
CA PHE A 496 14.05 -24.15 -16.57
C PHE A 496 13.12 -25.01 -15.71
N PHE A 497 11.88 -25.27 -16.14
CA PHE A 497 10.89 -26.05 -15.40
C PHE A 497 10.81 -27.53 -15.85
N ARG A 498 11.77 -28.01 -16.65
CA ARG A 498 11.76 -29.37 -17.21
C ARG A 498 11.59 -30.49 -16.17
N SER A 499 12.06 -30.27 -14.94
CA SER A 499 11.97 -31.26 -13.85
C SER A 499 10.67 -31.19 -13.05
N ILE A 500 9.78 -30.25 -13.33
CA ILE A 500 8.54 -30.06 -12.59
C ILE A 500 7.42 -30.89 -13.21
N ASP A 501 6.82 -31.75 -12.40
CA ASP A 501 5.51 -32.32 -12.70
C ASP A 501 4.44 -31.35 -12.18
N TRP A 502 3.80 -30.63 -13.09
CA TRP A 502 2.88 -29.55 -12.75
C TRP A 502 1.58 -30.05 -12.10
N ASP A 503 1.12 -31.25 -12.46
CA ASP A 503 -0.13 -31.80 -11.93
C ASP A 503 0.09 -32.30 -10.50
N GLN A 504 1.22 -32.96 -10.23
CA GLN A 504 1.62 -33.33 -8.87
C GLN A 504 1.90 -32.09 -8.01
N LEU A 505 2.54 -31.06 -8.58
CA LEU A 505 2.83 -29.82 -7.87
C LEU A 505 1.53 -29.12 -7.45
N GLU A 506 0.57 -28.95 -8.36
CA GLU A 506 -0.73 -28.34 -8.07
C GLU A 506 -1.51 -29.09 -6.99
N GLN A 507 -1.33 -30.41 -6.88
CA GLN A 507 -1.93 -31.25 -5.85
C GLN A 507 -1.10 -31.31 -4.54
N LYS A 508 -0.05 -30.49 -4.41
CA LYS A 508 0.91 -30.52 -3.28
C LYS A 508 1.52 -31.91 -3.01
N GLN A 509 1.75 -32.70 -4.05
CA GLN A 509 2.37 -34.03 -3.95
C GLN A 509 3.89 -33.99 -4.10
N VAL A 510 4.44 -32.90 -4.64
CA VAL A 510 5.89 -32.68 -4.72
C VAL A 510 6.39 -32.18 -3.39
N THR A 511 7.37 -32.88 -2.79
CA THR A 511 7.94 -32.48 -1.49
C THR A 511 8.68 -31.15 -1.57
N PRO A 512 8.38 -30.18 -0.68
CA PRO A 512 9.10 -28.91 -0.64
C PRO A 512 10.60 -29.06 -0.34
N PRO A 513 11.46 -28.22 -0.93
CA PRO A 513 12.91 -28.29 -0.77
C PRO A 513 13.39 -27.77 0.60
N PHE A 514 12.53 -27.06 1.32
CA PHE A 514 12.79 -26.55 2.67
C PHE A 514 11.50 -26.65 3.49
N LYS A 515 11.61 -27.25 4.67
CA LYS A 515 10.53 -27.31 5.66
C LYS A 515 10.81 -26.31 6.78
N PRO A 516 9.96 -25.30 7.00
CA PRO A 516 10.11 -24.35 8.10
C PRO A 516 10.16 -25.06 9.46
N GLN A 517 10.94 -24.50 10.39
CA GLN A 517 10.97 -25.00 11.77
C GLN A 517 9.86 -24.32 12.58
N ILE A 518 8.99 -25.12 13.18
CA ILE A 518 7.92 -24.67 14.08
C ILE A 518 8.29 -25.19 15.47
N THR A 519 8.66 -24.28 16.37
CA THR A 519 9.26 -24.58 17.69
C THR A 519 8.31 -24.32 18.85
N ASP A 520 7.38 -23.38 18.69
CA ASP A 520 6.32 -23.04 19.65
C ASP A 520 4.93 -23.40 19.09
N ASP A 521 3.89 -23.29 19.93
CA ASP A 521 2.51 -23.69 19.61
C ASP A 521 1.91 -22.94 18.39
N TYR A 522 2.53 -21.83 17.99
CA TYR A 522 2.03 -20.95 16.94
C TYR A 522 3.01 -20.76 15.77
N GLY A 523 4.29 -21.10 15.89
CA GLY A 523 5.32 -20.80 14.89
C GLY A 523 5.79 -19.34 14.88
N LEU A 524 5.76 -18.64 16.02
CA LEU A 524 6.05 -17.19 16.08
C LEU A 524 7.52 -16.85 15.82
N ASP A 525 8.43 -17.81 15.96
CA ASP A 525 9.87 -17.65 15.66
C ASP A 525 10.16 -17.38 14.17
N ASN A 526 9.18 -17.59 13.30
CA ASN A 526 9.25 -17.28 11.87
C ASN A 526 8.70 -15.88 11.53
N PHE A 527 8.28 -15.10 12.51
CA PHE A 527 7.82 -13.73 12.36
C PHE A 527 8.83 -12.76 12.95
N ASP A 528 8.87 -11.54 12.40
CA ASP A 528 9.78 -10.52 12.91
C ASP A 528 9.40 -10.12 14.34
N THR A 529 10.39 -10.20 15.23
CA THR A 529 10.27 -9.83 16.64
C THR A 529 9.81 -8.39 16.86
N GLN A 530 10.01 -7.50 15.89
CA GLN A 530 9.48 -6.13 15.97
C GLN A 530 7.95 -6.13 16.11
N PHE A 531 7.26 -7.09 15.49
CA PHE A 531 5.81 -7.22 15.54
C PHE A 531 5.37 -8.07 16.73
N THR A 532 6.01 -9.21 16.96
CA THR A 532 5.58 -10.13 18.04
C THR A 532 5.81 -9.56 19.44
N ASN A 533 6.70 -8.56 19.58
CA ASN A 533 6.88 -7.78 20.80
C ASN A 533 5.88 -6.62 20.96
N GLU A 534 5.10 -6.26 19.93
CA GLU A 534 4.06 -5.24 20.08
C GLU A 534 2.97 -5.68 21.07
N PRO A 535 2.37 -4.72 21.81
CA PRO A 535 1.24 -5.03 22.65
C PRO A 535 0.06 -5.53 21.80
N VAL A 536 -0.57 -6.60 22.29
CA VAL A 536 -1.71 -7.27 21.67
C VAL A 536 -2.98 -6.47 21.95
N GLN A 537 -3.06 -5.30 21.32
CA GLN A 537 -4.21 -4.40 21.41
C GLN A 537 -4.42 -3.65 20.10
N LEU A 538 -5.68 -3.30 19.85
CA LEU A 538 -6.04 -2.33 18.83
C LEU A 538 -5.81 -0.93 19.42
N THR A 539 -5.37 0.02 18.58
CA THR A 539 -5.28 1.42 19.00
C THR A 539 -6.67 1.89 19.45
N PRO A 540 -6.80 2.63 20.57
CA PRO A 540 -8.09 3.19 20.99
C PRO A 540 -8.73 4.06 19.91
N ASP A 541 -10.05 4.15 19.94
CA ASP A 541 -10.82 4.95 19.00
C ASP A 541 -10.89 6.42 19.37
N ASP A 542 -10.93 7.28 18.33
CA ASP A 542 -11.25 8.69 18.47
C ASP A 542 -12.70 8.92 18.02
N GLU A 543 -13.56 9.24 18.98
CA GLU A 543 -14.99 9.52 18.78
C GLU A 543 -15.25 10.65 17.78
N ASP A 544 -14.37 11.65 17.69
CA ASP A 544 -14.53 12.76 16.75
C ASP A 544 -14.21 12.32 15.32
N VAL A 545 -13.34 11.31 15.15
CA VAL A 545 -13.06 10.69 13.86
C VAL A 545 -14.21 9.79 13.43
N ILE A 546 -14.69 8.91 14.32
CA ILE A 546 -15.80 7.97 14.03
C ILE A 546 -17.03 8.71 13.51
N LYS A 547 -17.40 9.84 14.15
CA LYS A 547 -18.55 10.66 13.75
C LYS A 547 -18.46 11.22 12.32
N ARG A 548 -17.26 11.28 11.73
CA ARG A 548 -17.04 11.80 10.37
C ARG A 548 -17.02 10.69 9.31
N ILE A 549 -16.97 9.43 9.73
CA ILE A 549 -16.94 8.28 8.83
C ILE A 549 -18.36 8.04 8.32
N ASP A 550 -18.54 8.01 7.01
CA ASP A 550 -19.81 7.58 6.40
C ASP A 550 -19.91 6.06 6.50
N GLN A 551 -20.70 5.58 7.47
CA GLN A 551 -20.85 4.14 7.69
C GLN A 551 -21.57 3.44 6.53
N SER A 552 -22.35 4.16 5.72
CA SER A 552 -23.10 3.58 4.60
C SER A 552 -22.19 3.05 3.48
N GLU A 553 -20.96 3.59 3.38
CA GLU A 553 -19.95 3.15 2.42
C GLU A 553 -19.45 1.72 2.67
N PHE A 554 -19.66 1.20 3.89
CA PHE A 554 -19.20 -0.12 4.31
C PHE A 554 -20.35 -1.12 4.52
N GLU A 555 -21.59 -0.76 4.17
CA GLU A 555 -22.72 -1.71 4.23
C GLU A 555 -22.47 -2.92 3.31
N GLY A 556 -22.72 -4.12 3.82
CA GLY A 556 -22.47 -5.38 3.09
C GLY A 556 -21.01 -5.82 3.09
N PHE A 557 -20.16 -5.21 3.92
CA PHE A 557 -18.79 -5.69 4.13
C PHE A 557 -18.76 -7.08 4.79
N GLU A 558 -19.74 -7.40 5.64
CA GLU A 558 -19.86 -8.69 6.31
C GLU A 558 -19.85 -9.86 5.31
N TYR A 559 -19.11 -10.90 5.67
CA TYR A 559 -18.99 -12.12 4.87
C TYR A 559 -18.56 -13.28 5.74
N ILE A 560 -19.06 -14.47 5.45
CA ILE A 560 -18.54 -15.72 6.01
C ILE A 560 -18.41 -16.68 4.84
N ASN A 561 -17.24 -17.31 4.70
CA ASN A 561 -16.97 -18.20 3.59
C ASN A 561 -17.81 -19.48 3.71
N PRO A 562 -18.75 -19.73 2.77
CA PRO A 562 -19.63 -20.89 2.84
C PRO A 562 -18.88 -22.21 2.64
N LEU A 563 -17.72 -22.19 1.96
CA LEU A 563 -16.91 -23.39 1.74
C LEU A 563 -16.21 -23.84 3.02
N LEU A 564 -15.78 -22.90 3.85
CA LEU A 564 -15.12 -23.19 5.13
C LEU A 564 -16.11 -23.57 6.23
N LEU A 565 -17.33 -23.02 6.21
CA LEU A 565 -18.42 -23.44 7.10
C LEU A 565 -18.78 -24.93 6.97
N SER A 566 -18.77 -25.49 5.74
CA SER A 566 -19.16 -26.88 5.49
C SER A 566 -18.18 -27.94 6.04
N ASN A 567 -16.89 -27.60 6.11
CA ASN A 567 -15.87 -28.45 6.73
C ASN A 567 -15.86 -28.32 8.26
N GLU A 568 -16.42 -27.24 8.80
CA GLU A 568 -16.43 -26.94 10.24
C GLU A 568 -17.72 -27.41 10.94
N GLU A 569 -18.82 -27.64 10.21
CA GLU A 569 -20.08 -28.21 10.74
C GLU A 569 -20.12 -29.76 10.73
N THR A 570 -19.08 -30.43 10.24
CA THR A 570 -19.01 -31.91 10.15
C THR A 570 -18.27 -32.61 11.32
N VAL A 571 -18.11 -31.94 12.47
CA VAL A 571 -17.55 -32.55 13.70
C VAL A 571 -18.59 -32.75 14.77
#